data_AF-A0A1V4YW95-F1
#
_entry.id   AF-A0A1V4YW95-F1
#
_cell.length_a   1.000
_cell.length_b   1.000
_cell.length_c   1.000
_cell.angle_alpha   90.00
_cell.angle_beta   90.00
_cell.angle_gamma   90.00
#
_symmetry.space_group_name_H-M   'P 1'
#
loop_
_entity.id
_entity.type
_entity.pdbx_description
1 polymer ?
#
loop_
_entity_poly.entity_id
_entity_poly.type
_entity_poly.pdbx_seq_one_letter_code
_entity_poly.pdbx_strand_id
1 'polypeptide(L)'
;MNNQQNPMDMMQMMMAGGKMPEMMQKCMATMEKMANAVEKSAELGTYATPELHNLFEEWLDKTSKGILNELEEDKNIEELAGKLGLSVQSINMLLLRLAAMGKVQIRIMKI
;
A
#
# COMPACT_ATOMS: atom_id res chain seq x y z
N MET A 1 43.46 -10.84 -27.72
CA MET A 1 44.03 -9.65 -27.08
C MET A 1 43.20 -9.35 -25.85
N ASN A 2 43.82 -9.44 -24.67
CA ASN A 2 43.18 -9.29 -23.35
C ASN A 2 42.59 -7.89 -23.21
N ASN A 3 41.28 -7.79 -23.03
CA ASN A 3 40.61 -6.56 -22.68
C ASN A 3 40.74 -6.34 -21.16
N GLN A 4 41.98 -6.06 -20.70
CA GLN A 4 42.22 -5.55 -19.36
C GLN A 4 41.73 -4.11 -19.33
N GLN A 5 40.48 -3.91 -18.90
CA GLN A 5 40.08 -2.59 -18.42
C GLN A 5 41.01 -2.24 -17.26
N ASN A 6 41.85 -1.23 -17.48
CA ASN A 6 42.87 -0.83 -16.53
C ASN A 6 42.18 -0.33 -15.26
N PRO A 7 42.52 -0.86 -14.08
CA PRO A 7 41.91 -0.43 -12.81
C PRO A 7 42.11 1.08 -12.54
N MET A 8 43.14 1.68 -13.15
CA MET A 8 43.38 3.13 -13.13
C MET A 8 42.33 3.94 -13.89
N ASP A 9 41.82 3.46 -15.04
CA ASP A 9 40.78 4.16 -15.80
C ASP A 9 39.45 4.16 -15.04
N MET A 10 39.16 3.06 -14.33
CA MET A 10 37.97 2.95 -13.49
C MET A 10 38.05 3.89 -12.27
N MET A 11 39.25 4.02 -11.68
CA MET A 11 39.50 4.92 -10.55
C MET A 11 39.46 6.39 -10.97
N GLN A 12 39.94 6.71 -12.18
CA GLN A 12 39.91 8.06 -12.74
C GLN A 12 38.47 8.51 -13.06
N MET A 13 37.63 7.60 -13.54
CA MET A 13 36.22 7.89 -13.84
C MET A 13 35.38 8.18 -12.57
N MET A 14 35.71 7.55 -11.44
CA MET A 14 35.08 7.85 -10.14
C MET A 14 35.58 9.17 -9.53
N MET A 15 36.88 9.49 -9.66
CA MET A 15 37.47 10.71 -9.10
C MET A 15 37.13 11.98 -9.91
N ALA A 16 36.82 11.84 -11.21
CA ALA A 16 36.47 12.95 -12.09
C ALA A 16 35.03 13.46 -11.94
N GLY A 17 34.30 13.06 -10.88
CA GLY A 17 32.90 13.44 -10.70
C GLY A 17 31.97 12.84 -11.76
N GLY A 18 32.37 11.70 -12.36
CA GLY A 18 31.53 10.95 -13.27
C GLY A 18 30.23 10.58 -12.57
N LYS A 19 29.09 10.79 -13.27
CA LYS A 19 27.75 10.45 -12.78
C LYS A 19 27.79 9.07 -12.15
N MET A 20 27.41 8.99 -10.87
CA MET A 20 27.29 7.73 -10.13
C MET A 20 26.61 6.70 -11.04
N PRO A 21 27.16 5.48 -11.20
CA PRO A 21 26.58 4.48 -12.10
C PRO A 21 25.10 4.32 -11.79
N GLU A 22 24.26 4.32 -12.83
CA GLU A 22 22.78 4.30 -12.69
C GLU A 22 22.30 3.19 -11.75
N MET A 23 23.01 2.05 -11.73
CA MET A 23 22.79 0.95 -10.82
C MET A 23 22.95 1.35 -9.35
N MET A 24 24.01 2.07 -8.98
CA MET A 24 24.28 2.50 -7.61
C MET A 24 23.25 3.55 -7.14
N GLN A 25 22.83 4.46 -8.03
CA GLN A 25 21.75 5.41 -7.75
C GLN A 25 20.40 4.69 -7.52
N LYS A 26 20.07 3.69 -8.36
CA LYS A 26 18.87 2.84 -8.18
C LYS A 26 18.91 2.02 -6.89
N CYS A 27 20.08 1.48 -6.52
CA CYS A 27 20.26 0.76 -5.26
C CYS A 27 20.02 1.69 -4.05
N MET A 28 20.60 2.89 -4.05
CA MET A 28 20.39 3.86 -2.97
C MET A 28 18.92 4.30 -2.86
N ALA A 29 18.27 4.63 -3.98
CA ALA A 29 16.85 4.99 -3.98
C ALA A 29 15.94 3.85 -3.49
N THR A 30 16.31 2.59 -3.76
CA THR A 30 15.58 1.42 -3.25
C THR A 30 15.76 1.25 -1.75
N MET A 31 16.99 1.44 -1.24
CA MET A 31 17.28 1.38 0.19
C MET A 31 16.55 2.47 0.97
N GLU A 32 16.49 3.69 0.43
CA GLU A 32 15.72 4.79 1.01
C GLU A 32 14.22 4.48 1.09
N LYS A 33 13.63 3.94 0.00
CA LYS A 33 12.24 3.48 0.00
C LYS A 33 11.98 2.41 1.05
N MET A 34 12.92 1.48 1.23
CA MET A 34 12.81 0.42 2.23
C MET A 34 12.88 0.98 3.64
N ALA A 35 13.81 1.90 3.92
CA ALA A 35 13.91 2.57 5.21
C ALA A 35 12.61 3.31 5.56
N ASN A 36 12.07 4.08 4.62
CA ASN A 36 10.80 4.79 4.79
C ASN A 36 9.63 3.83 5.02
N ALA A 37 9.60 2.68 4.33
CA ALA A 37 8.57 1.68 4.55
C ALA A 37 8.66 1.05 5.95
N VAL A 38 9.87 0.74 6.42
CA VAL A 38 10.10 0.19 7.77
C VAL A 38 9.72 1.20 8.85
N GLU A 39 10.13 2.46 8.71
CA GLU A 39 9.78 3.53 9.65
C GLU A 39 8.27 3.71 9.73
N LYS A 40 7.61 3.83 8.57
CA LYS A 40 6.15 3.94 8.52
C LYS A 40 5.43 2.72 9.11
N SER A 41 5.95 1.51 8.89
CA SER A 41 5.42 0.30 9.53
C SER A 41 5.63 0.30 11.04
N ALA A 42 6.77 0.78 11.53
CA ALA A 42 7.03 0.88 12.97
C ALA A 42 6.10 1.91 13.63
N GLU A 43 5.93 3.09 13.01
CA GLU A 43 4.95 4.11 13.43
C GLU A 43 3.54 3.54 13.50
N LEU A 44 3.07 2.87 12.45
CA LEU A 44 1.75 2.20 12.45
C LEU A 44 1.66 1.12 13.53
N GLY A 45 2.76 0.38 13.76
CA GLY A 45 2.87 -0.62 14.81
C GLY A 45 2.75 -0.07 16.22
N THR A 46 3.11 1.20 16.46
CA THR A 46 2.93 1.84 17.78
C THR A 46 1.46 1.96 18.19
N TYR A 47 0.54 1.96 17.22
CA TYR A 47 -0.91 1.98 17.46
C TYR A 47 -1.53 0.58 17.59
N ALA A 48 -0.74 -0.49 17.45
CA ALA A 48 -1.21 -1.88 17.54
C ALA A 48 -1.29 -2.38 19.00
N THR A 49 -1.76 -1.54 19.93
CA THR A 49 -2.06 -1.99 21.29
C THR A 49 -3.35 -2.83 21.29
N PRO A 50 -3.52 -3.79 22.22
CA PRO A 50 -4.74 -4.61 22.28
C PRO A 50 -6.03 -3.79 22.37
N GLU A 51 -6.01 -2.68 23.09
CA GLU A 51 -7.17 -1.79 23.29
C GLU A 51 -7.56 -1.10 21.98
N LEU A 52 -6.58 -0.52 21.27
CA LEU A 52 -6.83 0.12 19.97
C LEU A 52 -7.23 -0.91 18.91
N HIS A 53 -6.65 -2.11 18.95
CA HIS A 53 -7.03 -3.19 18.07
C HIS A 53 -8.48 -3.62 18.29
N ASN A 54 -8.92 -3.77 19.55
CA ASN A 54 -10.31 -4.10 19.87
C ASN A 54 -11.28 -3.01 19.38
N LEU A 55 -10.96 -1.73 19.61
CA LEU A 55 -11.77 -0.62 19.10
C LEU A 55 -11.87 -0.63 17.57
N PHE A 56 -10.78 -0.98 16.89
CA PHE A 56 -10.76 -1.14 15.43
C PHE A 56 -11.65 -2.30 14.97
N GLU A 57 -11.58 -3.47 15.63
CA GLU A 57 -12.46 -4.61 15.29
C GLU A 57 -13.94 -4.30 15.56
N GLU A 58 -14.27 -3.63 16.66
CA GLU A 58 -15.65 -3.17 16.93
C GLU A 58 -16.14 -2.19 15.86
N TRP A 59 -15.31 -1.22 15.50
CA TRP A 59 -15.59 -0.27 14.43
C TRP A 59 -15.79 -1.00 13.09
N LEU A 60 -14.94 -1.97 12.78
CA LEU A 60 -15.03 -2.78 11.58
C LEU A 60 -16.33 -3.57 11.52
N ASP A 61 -16.74 -4.20 12.61
CA ASP A 61 -17.98 -4.97 12.67
C ASP A 61 -19.21 -4.09 12.53
N LYS A 62 -19.22 -2.94 13.21
CA LYS A 62 -20.30 -1.94 13.08
C LYS A 62 -20.40 -1.43 11.65
N THR A 63 -19.26 -1.09 11.05
CA THR A 63 -19.21 -0.55 9.68
C THR A 63 -19.59 -1.62 8.66
N SER A 64 -19.14 -2.86 8.85
CA SER A 64 -19.52 -4.00 8.02
C SER A 64 -21.03 -4.24 8.02
N LYS A 65 -21.67 -4.17 9.19
CA LYS A 65 -23.14 -4.22 9.30
C LYS A 65 -23.80 -3.03 8.59
N GLY A 66 -23.24 -1.83 8.72
CA GLY A 66 -23.71 -0.64 8.00
C GLY A 66 -23.67 -0.84 6.49
N ILE A 67 -22.57 -1.36 5.94
CA ILE A 67 -22.45 -1.68 4.51
C ILE A 67 -23.51 -2.70 4.10
N LEU A 68 -23.66 -3.80 4.84
CA LEU A 68 -24.64 -4.85 4.52
C LEU A 68 -26.08 -4.35 4.54
N ASN A 69 -26.42 -3.42 5.45
CA ASN A 69 -27.76 -2.83 5.52
C ASN A 69 -28.03 -1.86 4.35
N GLU A 70 -26.99 -1.33 3.73
CA GLU A 70 -27.06 -0.34 2.66
C GLU A 70 -26.84 -0.93 1.26
N LEU A 71 -26.44 -2.21 1.19
CA LEU A 71 -26.22 -2.93 -0.06
C LEU A 71 -27.56 -3.29 -0.71
N GLU A 72 -27.77 -2.75 -1.90
CA GLU A 72 -28.79 -3.15 -2.86
C GLU A 72 -28.11 -3.85 -4.05
N GLU A 73 -28.87 -4.52 -4.94
CA GLU A 73 -28.30 -5.34 -6.03
C GLU A 73 -27.32 -4.57 -6.93
N ASP A 74 -27.62 -3.31 -7.26
CA ASP A 74 -26.78 -2.43 -8.07
C ASP A 74 -26.47 -1.12 -7.32
N LYS A 75 -25.49 -1.17 -6.40
CA LYS A 75 -25.07 0.01 -5.63
C LYS A 75 -23.86 0.69 -6.24
N ASN A 76 -23.95 2.01 -6.46
CA ASN A 76 -22.80 2.83 -6.79
C ASN A 76 -21.89 2.98 -5.54
N ILE A 77 -20.58 2.78 -5.73
CA ILE A 77 -19.60 2.75 -4.63
C ILE A 77 -19.37 4.17 -4.07
N GLU A 78 -19.37 5.20 -4.92
CA GLU A 78 -19.23 6.59 -4.52
C GLU A 78 -20.39 7.06 -3.64
N GLU A 79 -21.62 6.67 -3.98
CA GLU A 79 -22.82 6.95 -3.18
C GLU A 79 -22.76 6.23 -1.82
N LEU A 80 -22.36 4.96 -1.81
CA LEU A 80 -22.19 4.19 -0.58
C LEU A 80 -21.13 4.80 0.34
N ALA A 81 -20.01 5.26 -0.24
CA ALA A 81 -18.95 5.96 0.48
C ALA A 81 -19.46 7.26 1.10
N GLY A 82 -20.20 8.07 0.33
CA GLY A 82 -20.81 9.30 0.81
C GLY A 82 -21.80 9.07 1.96
N LYS A 83 -22.67 8.05 1.84
CA LYS A 83 -23.69 7.73 2.86
C LYS A 83 -23.08 7.25 4.17
N LEU A 84 -21.98 6.50 4.11
CA LEU A 84 -21.29 5.97 5.29
C LEU A 84 -20.22 6.93 5.85
N GLY A 85 -19.96 8.06 5.18
CA GLY A 85 -18.92 9.02 5.58
C GLY A 85 -17.51 8.44 5.48
N LEU A 86 -17.28 7.54 4.53
CA LEU A 86 -16.01 6.85 4.32
C LEU A 86 -15.42 7.23 2.97
N SER A 87 -14.12 7.01 2.80
CA SER A 87 -13.50 7.10 1.49
C SER A 87 -13.88 5.89 0.62
N VAL A 88 -13.88 6.09 -0.70
CA VAL A 88 -14.10 5.01 -1.67
C VAL A 88 -13.10 3.86 -1.47
N GLN A 89 -11.85 4.19 -1.14
CA GLN A 89 -10.80 3.20 -0.86
C GLN A 89 -11.16 2.33 0.35
N SER A 90 -11.69 2.92 1.43
CA SER A 90 -12.13 2.17 2.61
C SER A 90 -13.33 1.28 2.29
N ILE A 91 -14.31 1.76 1.52
CA ILE A 91 -15.44 0.94 1.08
C ILE A 91 -14.96 -0.26 0.25
N ASN A 92 -14.07 -0.05 -0.71
CA ASN A 92 -13.51 -1.14 -1.51
C ASN A 92 -12.81 -2.19 -0.66
N MET A 93 -11.98 -1.76 0.30
CA MET A 93 -11.30 -2.67 1.23
C MET A 93 -12.32 -3.48 2.06
N LEU A 94 -13.35 -2.82 2.59
CA LEU A 94 -14.38 -3.47 3.39
C LEU A 94 -15.24 -4.44 2.58
N LEU A 95 -15.60 -4.09 1.35
CA LEU A 95 -16.31 -4.99 0.43
C LEU A 95 -15.47 -6.22 0.09
N LEU A 96 -14.18 -6.05 -0.18
CA LEU A 96 -13.26 -7.18 -0.41
C LEU A 96 -13.15 -8.07 0.83
N ARG A 97 -13.07 -7.49 2.04
CA ARG A 97 -13.10 -8.26 3.28
C ARG A 97 -14.39 -9.04 3.43
N LEU A 98 -15.54 -8.40 3.22
CA LEU A 98 -16.86 -9.03 3.29
C LEU A 98 -17.00 -10.17 2.26
N ALA A 99 -16.46 -9.99 1.06
CA ALA A 99 -16.45 -11.00 0.02
C ALA A 99 -15.57 -12.19 0.40
N ALA A 100 -14.38 -11.94 0.95
CA ALA A 100 -13.49 -12.99 1.47
C ALA A 100 -14.14 -13.78 2.63
N MET A 101 -15.01 -13.14 3.41
CA MET A 101 -15.82 -13.78 4.45
C MET A 101 -17.07 -14.49 3.91
N GLY A 102 -17.33 -14.44 2.59
CA GLY A 102 -18.51 -15.03 1.96
C GLY A 102 -19.82 -14.30 2.26
N LYS A 103 -19.77 -13.07 2.80
CA LYS A 103 -20.95 -12.27 3.16
C LYS A 103 -21.55 -11.51 1.99
N VAL A 104 -20.77 -11.25 0.95
CA VAL A 104 -21.21 -10.57 -0.28
C VAL A 104 -20.57 -11.23 -1.51
N GLN A 105 -21.20 -11.09 -2.66
CA GLN A 105 -20.61 -11.46 -3.95
C GLN A 105 -20.38 -10.18 -4.76
N ILE A 106 -19.14 -9.94 -5.18
CA ILE A 106 -18.79 -8.78 -6.01
C ILE A 106 -18.86 -9.21 -7.47
N ARG A 107 -19.66 -8.49 -8.27
CA ARG A 107 -19.65 -8.60 -9.74
C ARG A 107 -19.09 -7.33 -10.33
N ILE A 108 -18.14 -7.49 -11.25
CA ILE A 108 -17.59 -6.38 -12.01
C ILE A 108 -18.39 -6.28 -13.30
N MET A 109 -19.14 -5.19 -13.45
CA MET A 109 -19.77 -4.87 -14.73
C MET A 109 -18.84 -3.96 -15.53
N LYS A 110 -18.62 -4.31 -16.79
CA LYS A 110 -17.93 -3.44 -17.73
C LYS A 110 -18.94 -2.44 -18.28
N ILE A 111 -18.67 -1.15 -18.09
CA ILE A 111 -19.42 -0.04 -18.70
C ILE A 111 -19.03 0.08 -20.17
#